data_AF-A0A1V6AXI3-F1
#
_entry.id   AF-A0A1V6AXI3-F1
#
_cell.length_a   1.000
_cell.length_b   1.000
_cell.length_c   1.000
_cell.angle_alpha   90.00
_cell.angle_beta   90.00
_cell.angle_gamma   90.00
#
_symmetry.space_group_name_H-M   'P 1'
#
loop_
_entity.id
_entity.type
_entity.pdbx_description
1 polymer ?
#
loop_
_entity_poly.entity_id
_entity_poly.type
_entity_poly.pdbx_seq_one_letter_code
_entity_poly.pdbx_strand_id
1 'polypeptide(L)'
;MKVILDTNVFISGVFYSGPRNQILNAWRDGKIQLVISHEILREYLRVGEIFADKFPSIELQPILDLVTIEAELHVAEDLSEQVCSDPDDDKFLACAIAS
;
A
#
# COMPACT_ATOMS: atom_id res chain seq x y z
N MET A 1 -10.99 -11.51 -3.12
CA MET A 1 -11.22 -10.65 -1.95
C MET A 1 -10.44 -9.36 -2.16
N LYS A 2 -11.08 -8.19 -2.04
CA LYS A 2 -10.41 -6.89 -2.16
C LYS A 2 -9.75 -6.54 -0.82
N VAL A 3 -8.54 -5.99 -0.87
CA VAL A 3 -7.77 -5.61 0.31
C VAL A 3 -7.08 -4.28 0.07
N ILE A 4 -7.15 -3.39 1.04
CA ILE A 4 -6.36 -2.16 1.11
C ILE A 4 -5.29 -2.39 2.17
N LEU A 5 -4.03 -2.14 1.83
CA LEU A 5 -2.92 -2.34 2.75
C LEU A 5 -2.51 -1.01 3.36
N ASP A 6 -2.36 -1.00 4.68
CA ASP A 6 -1.64 0.06 5.37
C ASP A 6 -0.19 0.13 4.88
N THR A 7 0.41 1.33 4.95
CA THR A 7 1.80 1.56 4.54
C THR A 7 2.78 0.69 5.31
N ASN A 8 2.61 0.52 6.62
CA ASN A 8 3.54 -0.32 7.38
C ASN A 8 3.46 -1.78 6.96
N VAL A 9 2.27 -2.27 6.60
CA VAL A 9 2.08 -3.63 6.11
C VAL A 9 2.77 -3.82 4.76
N PHE A 10 2.55 -2.89 3.82
CA PHE A 10 3.17 -2.92 2.49
C PHE A 10 4.70 -2.84 2.59
N ILE A 11 5.22 -1.80 3.24
CA ILE A 11 6.66 -1.56 3.39
C ILE A 11 7.33 -2.70 4.16
N SER A 12 6.71 -3.21 5.23
CA SER A 12 7.25 -4.38 5.94
C SER A 12 7.29 -5.62 5.05
N GLY A 13 6.28 -5.82 4.19
CA GLY A 13 6.24 -6.95 3.27
C GLY A 13 7.34 -6.90 2.21
N VAL A 14 7.68 -5.69 1.76
CA VAL A 14 8.75 -5.44 0.77
C VAL A 14 10.13 -5.61 1.40
N PHE A 15 10.41 -4.92 2.50
CA PHE A 15 11.76 -4.78 3.02
C PHE A 15 12.16 -5.83 4.07
N TYR A 16 11.21 -6.54 4.67
CA TYR A 16 11.48 -7.51 5.73
C TYR A 16 10.93 -8.90 5.41
N SER A 17 11.74 -9.92 5.67
CA SER A 17 11.28 -11.31 5.65
C SER A 17 10.38 -11.61 6.86
N GLY A 18 9.29 -12.35 6.66
CA GLY A 18 8.43 -12.80 7.76
C GLY A 18 6.95 -12.94 7.38
N PRO A 19 6.04 -13.08 8.37
CA PRO A 19 4.62 -13.33 8.13
C PRO A 19 3.96 -12.26 7.26
N ARG A 20 4.40 -11.00 7.34
CA ARG A 20 3.84 -9.88 6.57
C ARG A 20 4.08 -10.01 5.06
N ASN A 21 5.15 -10.68 4.64
CA ASN A 21 5.40 -10.98 3.23
C ASN A 21 4.33 -11.96 2.66
N GLN A 22 3.64 -12.73 3.51
CA GLN A 22 2.57 -13.62 3.07
C GLN A 22 1.41 -12.88 2.41
N ILE A 23 1.16 -11.63 2.80
CA ILE A 23 0.13 -10.79 2.18
C ILE A 23 0.52 -10.43 0.73
N LEU A 24 1.78 -10.01 0.51
CA LEU A 24 2.28 -9.73 -0.84
C LEU A 24 2.35 -11.01 -1.69
N ASN A 25 2.71 -12.15 -1.11
CA ASN A 25 2.63 -13.43 -1.81
C ASN A 25 1.19 -13.80 -2.16
N ALA A 26 0.22 -13.56 -1.28
CA ALA A 26 -1.19 -13.83 -1.57
C ALA A 26 -1.70 -12.94 -2.71
N TRP A 27 -1.25 -11.69 -2.78
CA TRP A 27 -1.54 -10.80 -3.90
C TRP A 27 -0.89 -11.29 -5.19
N ARG A 28 0.42 -11.59 -5.17
CA ARG A 28 1.15 -12.18 -6.31
C ARG A 28 0.50 -13.46 -6.83
N ASP A 29 0.03 -14.32 -5.92
CA ASP A 29 -0.61 -15.60 -6.26
C ASP A 29 -2.08 -15.42 -6.71
N GLY A 30 -2.59 -14.19 -6.81
CA GLY A 30 -3.97 -13.89 -7.24
C GLY A 30 -5.06 -14.24 -6.22
N LYS A 31 -4.70 -14.50 -4.95
CA LYS A 31 -5.65 -14.87 -3.88
C LYS A 31 -6.39 -13.65 -3.33
N ILE A 32 -5.76 -12.47 -3.41
CA ILE A 32 -6.35 -11.19 -3.04
C ILE A 32 -6.14 -10.17 -4.16
N GLN A 33 -7.07 -9.23 -4.29
CA GLN A 33 -6.95 -8.07 -5.17
C GLN A 33 -6.53 -6.88 -4.31
N LEU A 34 -5.40 -6.27 -4.64
CA LEU A 34 -4.97 -5.04 -3.99
C LEU A 34 -5.81 -3.87 -4.53
N VAL A 35 -6.30 -3.02 -3.64
CA VAL A 35 -7.02 -1.79 -3.95
C VAL A 35 -6.20 -0.62 -3.41
N ILE A 36 -6.02 0.41 -4.23
CA ILE A 36 -5.23 1.59 -3.87
C ILE A 36 -5.91 2.88 -4.34
N SER A 37 -5.48 4.00 -3.78
CA SER A 37 -5.74 5.34 -4.29
C SER A 37 -4.42 6.04 -4.63
N HIS A 38 -4.49 7.18 -5.32
CA HIS A 38 -3.31 8.00 -5.60
C HIS A 38 -2.56 8.43 -4.34
N GLU A 39 -3.29 8.73 -3.25
CA GLU A 39 -2.67 9.11 -1.97
C GLU A 39 -1.95 7.93 -1.30
N ILE A 40 -2.51 6.72 -1.37
CA ILE A 40 -1.86 5.52 -0.85
C ILE A 40 -0.58 5.21 -1.63
N LEU A 41 -0.63 5.30 -2.96
CA LEU A 41 0.55 5.05 -3.80
C LEU A 41 1.66 6.07 -3.53
N ARG A 42 1.31 7.35 -3.35
CA ARG A 42 2.26 8.39 -2.94
C ARG A 42 2.90 8.10 -1.58
N GLU A 43 2.12 7.63 -0.63
CA GLU A 43 2.62 7.28 0.70
C GLU A 43 3.57 6.09 0.66
N TYR A 44 3.26 5.05 -0.15
CA TYR A 44 4.16 3.93 -0.38
C TYR A 44 5.50 4.35 -0.98
N LEU A 45 5.47 5.25 -1.97
CA LEU A 45 6.69 5.80 -2.57
C LEU A 45 7.52 6.55 -1.52
N ARG A 46 6.89 7.53 -0.84
CA ARG A 46 7.54 8.38 0.16
C ARG A 46 8.18 7.59 1.29
N VAL A 47 7.45 6.63 1.87
CA VAL A 47 7.97 5.81 2.97
C VAL A 47 8.96 4.79 2.44
N GLY A 48 8.70 4.19 1.29
CA GLY A 48 9.60 3.22 0.68
C GLY A 48 10.98 3.79 0.35
N GLU A 49 11.08 5.03 -0.14
CA GLU A 49 12.36 5.69 -0.39
C GLU A 49 13.21 5.82 0.89
N ILE A 50 12.58 6.16 2.03
CA ILE A 50 13.26 6.23 3.34
C ILE A 50 13.83 4.86 3.75
N PHE A 51 13.18 3.76 3.37
CA PHE A 51 13.64 2.41 3.65
C PHE A 51 14.64 1.89 2.61
N ALA A 52 14.53 2.30 1.34
CA ALA A 52 15.48 1.93 0.30
C ALA A 52 16.91 2.36 0.67
N ASP A 53 17.07 3.54 1.27
CA ASP A 53 18.36 4.01 1.80
C ASP A 53 18.95 3.08 2.89
N LYS A 54 18.09 2.44 3.68
CA LYS A 54 18.49 1.51 4.75
C LYS A 54 18.72 0.08 4.23
N PHE A 55 18.10 -0.27 3.11
CA PHE A 55 18.11 -1.60 2.52
C PHE A 55 18.46 -1.53 1.02
N PRO A 56 19.69 -1.13 0.67
CA PRO A 56 20.08 -0.83 -0.72
C PRO A 56 20.07 -2.06 -1.64
N SER A 57 20.01 -3.27 -1.10
CA SER A 57 19.87 -4.51 -1.88
C SER A 57 18.43 -4.82 -2.30
N ILE A 58 17.45 -4.03 -1.86
CA ILE A 58 16.03 -4.22 -2.18
C ILE A 58 15.60 -3.12 -3.13
N GLU A 59 15.17 -3.53 -4.33
CA GLU A 59 14.66 -2.62 -5.35
C GLU A 59 13.16 -2.37 -5.15
N LEU A 60 12.80 -1.17 -4.72
CA LEU A 60 11.41 -0.78 -4.50
C LEU A 60 10.65 -0.54 -5.81
N GLN A 61 11.29 0.10 -6.80
CA GLN A 61 10.63 0.57 -8.01
C GLN A 61 9.88 -0.53 -8.77
N PRO A 62 10.46 -1.72 -9.02
CA PRO A 62 9.73 -2.79 -9.73
C PRO A 62 8.46 -3.25 -9.01
N ILE A 63 8.41 -3.14 -7.67
CA ILE A 63 7.24 -3.51 -6.88
C ILE A 63 6.17 -2.43 -7.02
N LEU A 64 6.53 -1.14 -6.97
CA LEU A 64 5.62 -0.03 -7.20
C LEU A 64 5.06 -0.03 -8.63
N ASP A 65 5.88 -0.37 -9.62
CA ASP A 65 5.44 -0.53 -11.01
C ASP A 65 4.39 -1.64 -11.11
N LEU A 66 4.64 -2.79 -10.46
CA LEU A 66 3.68 -3.88 -10.41
C LEU A 66 2.37 -3.48 -9.71
N VAL A 67 2.45 -2.73 -8.61
CA VAL A 67 1.28 -2.19 -7.92
C VAL A 67 0.48 -1.28 -8.86
N THR A 68 1.15 -0.44 -9.63
CA THR A 68 0.50 0.49 -10.57
C THR A 68 -0.22 -0.24 -11.72
N ILE A 69 0.27 -1.41 -12.12
CA ILE A 69 -0.30 -2.21 -13.22
C ILE A 69 -1.42 -3.13 -12.73
N GLU A 70 -1.23 -3.79 -11.59
CA GLU A 70 -2.07 -4.93 -11.17
C GLU A 70 -3.06 -4.58 -10.05
N ALA A 71 -2.89 -3.46 -9.34
CA ALA A 71 -3.84 -3.02 -8.32
C ALA A 71 -5.05 -2.33 -8.93
N GLU A 72 -6.18 -2.42 -8.22
CA GLU A 72 -7.40 -1.69 -8.57
C GLU A 72 -7.27 -0.24 -8.05
N LEU A 73 -7.03 0.71 -8.96
CA LEU A 73 -6.84 2.11 -8.63
C LEU A 73 -8.19 2.85 -8.58
N HIS A 74 -8.47 3.48 -7.44
CA HIS A 74 -9.65 4.32 -7.22
C HIS A 74 -9.28 5.78 -6.98
N VAL A 75 -10.20 6.65 -7.36
CA VAL A 75 -10.17 8.05 -6.95
C VAL A 75 -10.97 8.15 -5.65
N ALA A 76 -10.28 8.44 -4.56
CA ALA A 76 -10.88 8.63 -3.25
C ALA A 76 -10.87 10.12 -2.91
N GLU A 77 -12.02 10.65 -2.48
CA GLU A 77 -12.12 11.98 -1.91
C GLU A 77 -11.80 11.93 -0.42
N ASP A 78 -11.31 13.05 0.13
CA ASP A 78 -11.09 13.17 1.56
C ASP A 78 -12.39 12.97 2.35
N LEU A 79 -12.28 12.38 3.53
CA LEU A 79 -13.43 12.25 4.42
C LEU A 79 -13.92 13.63 4.89
N SER A 80 -15.24 13.75 5.10
CA SER A 80 -15.84 15.02 5.55
C SER A 80 -15.41 15.43 6.97
N GLU A 81 -14.94 14.47 7.76
CA GLU A 81 -14.41 14.67 9.10
C GLU A 81 -13.28 13.66 9.35
N GLN A 82 -12.38 14.01 10.26
CA GLN A 82 -11.33 13.09 10.69
C GLN A 82 -11.95 11.90 11.44
N VAL A 83 -11.62 10.67 11.04
CA VAL A 83 -12.14 9.45 11.66
C VAL A 83 -11.06 8.73 12.47
N CYS A 84 -9.87 8.58 11.89
CA CYS A 84 -8.72 7.95 12.51
C CYS A 84 -8.06 8.87 13.54
N SER A 85 -7.36 8.29 14.53
CA SER A 85 -6.57 9.09 15.48
C SER A 85 -5.37 9.75 14.81
N ASP A 86 -4.79 9.10 13.80
CA ASP A 86 -3.85 9.71 12.87
C ASP A 86 -4.64 10.19 11.63
N PRO A 87 -4.67 11.51 11.34
CA PRO A 87 -5.33 12.02 10.15
C PRO A 87 -4.82 11.43 8.84
N ASP A 88 -3.56 10.98 8.79
CA ASP A 88 -3.00 10.41 7.56
C ASP A 88 -3.67 9.06 7.24
N ASP A 89 -4.14 8.31 8.23
CA ASP A 89 -4.76 7.00 8.03
C ASP A 89 -6.16 7.08 7.38
N ASP A 90 -6.81 8.25 7.39
CA ASP A 90 -8.14 8.43 6.79
C ASP A 90 -8.14 8.14 5.28
N LYS A 91 -6.98 8.28 4.60
CA LYS A 91 -6.84 7.96 3.17
C LYS A 91 -7.15 6.49 2.86
N PHE A 92 -6.90 5.57 3.80
CA PHE A 92 -7.21 4.15 3.63
C PHE A 92 -8.71 3.88 3.77
N LEU A 93 -9.39 4.54 4.71
CA LEU A 93 -10.85 4.46 4.86
C LEU A 93 -11.58 5.10 3.68
N ALA A 94 -11.12 6.27 3.23
CA ALA A 94 -11.63 6.93 2.03
C ALA A 94 -11.53 6.03 0.80
N CYS A 95 -10.38 5.37 0.61
CA CYS A 95 -10.19 4.39 -0.45
C CYS A 95 -11.17 3.21 -0.32
N ALA A 96 -11.39 2.69 0.88
CA ALA A 96 -12.32 1.59 1.13
C ALA A 96 -13.77 1.94 0.78
N ILE A 97 -14.19 3.18 1.06
CA ILE A 97 -15.53 3.68 0.73
C ILE A 97 -15.71 3.85 -0.78
N ALA A 98 -14.65 4.23 -1.50
CA ALA A 98 -14.69 4.44 -2.94
C ALA A 98 -14.63 3.14 -3.77
N SER A 99 -14.23 2.00 -3.17
CA SER A 99 -13.84 0.75 -3.87
C SER A 99 -14.87 -0.37 -3.96
#